data_AF-A0A3B0B2J9-F1
#
_entry.id   AF-A0A3B0B2J9-F1
#
_cell.length_a   1.000
_cell.length_b   1.000
_cell.length_c   1.000
_cell.angle_alpha   90.00
_cell.angle_beta   90.00
_cell.angle_gamma   90.00
#
_symmetry.space_group_name_H-M   'P 1'
#
loop_
_entity.id
_entity.type
_entity.pdbx_description
1 polymer ?
#
loop_
_entity_poly.entity_id
_entity_poly.type
_entity_poly.pdbx_seq_one_letter_code
_entity_poly.pdbx_strand_id
1 'polypeptide(L)'
;MSVAAGNQNRAIAVVVRELIASYLDREGFDAVAKPYHPRISDSLDHTFAPDVAGLPGVHLDVSSRLTHRLAVDLDGARRAGAINGAEVSAFVQYRSNKDISESFVILGLDHFTRLVRGDHLRPPP
;
A
#
# COMPACT_ATOMS: atom_id res chain seq x y z
N MET A 1 16.88 17.46 10.93
CA MET A 1 15.57 18.11 11.19
C MET A 1 14.48 17.28 10.51
N SER A 2 13.33 17.16 11.18
CA SER A 2 12.26 16.15 11.03
C SER A 2 11.77 15.81 9.61
N VAL A 3 11.66 14.51 9.33
CA VAL A 3 11.11 13.89 8.11
C VAL A 3 9.60 13.74 8.26
N ALA A 4 8.84 14.76 7.84
CA ALA A 4 7.39 14.68 7.73
C ALA A 4 6.95 15.07 6.31
N ALA A 5 7.46 14.39 5.29
CA ALA A 5 6.98 14.56 3.92
C ALA A 5 5.77 13.62 3.67
N GLY A 6 4.68 13.82 4.42
CA GLY A 6 3.40 13.18 4.11
C GLY A 6 2.78 13.78 2.84
N ASN A 7 1.84 13.07 2.21
CA ASN A 7 1.01 13.62 1.14
C ASN A 7 0.49 15.02 1.56
N GLN A 8 0.73 16.07 0.77
CA GLN A 8 0.36 17.44 1.12
C GLN A 8 -1.14 17.61 1.38
N ASN A 9 -1.98 16.69 0.89
CA ASN A 9 -3.41 16.65 1.16
C ASN A 9 -3.82 15.26 1.68
N ARG A 10 -4.15 15.19 2.97
CA ARG A 10 -4.58 13.95 3.64
C ARG A 10 -5.92 13.43 3.12
N ALA A 11 -6.84 14.32 2.75
CA ALA A 11 -8.15 13.91 2.21
C ALA A 11 -7.98 13.17 0.88
N ILE A 12 -7.08 13.65 0.01
CA ILE A 12 -6.76 12.95 -1.25
C ILE A 12 -6.16 11.57 -0.96
N ALA A 13 -5.25 11.46 0.02
CA ALA A 13 -4.66 10.17 0.36
C ALA A 13 -5.71 9.16 0.86
N VAL A 14 -6.70 9.59 1.64
CA VAL A 14 -7.82 8.74 2.08
C VAL A 14 -8.64 8.29 0.87
N VAL A 15 -9.09 9.23 0.04
CA VAL A 15 -9.91 8.93 -1.15
C VAL A 15 -9.19 7.98 -2.11
N VAL A 16 -7.89 8.17 -2.36
CA VAL A 16 -7.13 7.29 -3.26
C VAL A 16 -7.00 5.88 -2.68
N ARG A 17 -6.84 5.73 -1.35
CA ARG A 17 -6.82 4.40 -0.70
C ARG A 17 -8.15 3.69 -0.84
N GLU A 18 -9.25 4.41 -0.60
CA GLU A 18 -10.61 3.89 -0.79
C GLU A 18 -10.85 3.47 -2.24
N LEU A 19 -10.46 4.29 -3.21
CA LEU A 19 -10.58 3.96 -4.64
C LEU A 19 -9.79 2.70 -5.03
N ILE A 20 -8.55 2.56 -4.55
CA ILE A 20 -7.74 1.37 -4.81
C ILE A 20 -8.35 0.13 -4.15
N ALA A 21 -8.80 0.24 -2.89
CA ALA A 21 -9.45 -0.87 -2.20
C ALA A 21 -10.74 -1.29 -2.93
N SER A 22 -11.61 -0.34 -3.30
CA SER A 22 -12.83 -0.64 -4.04
C SER A 22 -12.57 -1.25 -5.43
N TYR A 23 -11.50 -0.82 -6.11
CA TYR A 23 -11.10 -1.45 -7.37
C TYR A 23 -10.68 -2.90 -7.14
N LEU A 24 -9.81 -3.18 -6.16
CA LEU A 24 -9.33 -4.52 -5.86
C LEU A 24 -10.46 -5.44 -5.34
N ASP A 25 -11.39 -4.90 -4.57
CA ASP A 25 -12.59 -5.60 -4.10
C ASP A 25 -13.45 -6.08 -5.26
N ARG A 26 -13.70 -5.21 -6.23
CA ARG A 26 -14.38 -5.55 -7.47
C ARG A 26 -13.67 -6.63 -8.29
N GLU A 27 -12.34 -6.69 -8.24
CA GLU A 27 -11.53 -7.73 -8.89
C GLU A 27 -11.47 -9.05 -8.11
N GLY A 28 -12.20 -9.15 -6.98
CA GLY A 28 -12.39 -10.39 -6.23
C GLY A 28 -11.46 -10.58 -5.04
N PHE A 29 -10.75 -9.54 -4.60
CA PHE A 29 -10.02 -9.56 -3.32
C PHE A 29 -10.93 -9.09 -2.18
N ASP A 30 -10.67 -9.49 -0.93
CA ASP A 30 -11.38 -8.93 0.24
C ASP A 30 -10.77 -7.58 0.65
N ALA A 31 -10.53 -6.68 -0.32
CA ALA A 31 -9.67 -5.52 -0.14
C ALA A 31 -10.35 -4.41 0.68
N VAL A 32 -9.70 -4.00 1.78
CA VAL A 32 -10.24 -2.96 2.68
C VAL A 32 -9.22 -1.85 2.88
N ALA A 33 -9.65 -0.60 2.65
CA ALA A 33 -8.82 0.58 2.89
C ALA A 33 -8.61 0.80 4.39
N LYS A 34 -7.38 1.18 4.75
CA LYS A 34 -7.03 1.57 6.12
C LYS A 34 -7.87 2.77 6.58
N PRO A 35 -8.56 2.67 7.72
CA PRO A 35 -9.44 3.73 8.20
C PRO A 35 -8.70 5.04 8.47
N TYR A 36 -9.39 6.15 8.26
CA TYR A 36 -8.89 7.46 8.62
C TYR A 36 -9.12 7.74 10.11
N HIS A 37 -8.03 8.00 10.83
CA HIS A 37 -8.07 8.42 12.23
C HIS A 37 -7.77 9.92 12.32
N PRO A 38 -8.71 10.75 12.82
CA PRO A 38 -8.51 12.19 12.92
C PRO A 38 -7.50 12.57 14.02
N ARG A 39 -7.32 11.71 15.03
CA ARG A 39 -6.38 11.92 16.13
C ARG A 39 -5.18 11.00 15.99
N ILE A 40 -4.00 11.53 16.29
CA ILE A 40 -2.74 10.78 16.21
C ILE A 40 -2.72 9.62 17.21
N SER A 41 -3.27 9.81 18.42
CA SER A 41 -3.41 8.77 19.45
C SER A 41 -4.08 7.51 18.91
N ASP A 42 -5.11 7.70 18.09
CA ASP A 42 -5.96 6.62 17.58
C ASP A 42 -5.32 5.94 16.36
N SER A 43 -4.23 6.50 15.83
CA SER A 43 -3.51 5.97 14.66
C SER A 43 -2.26 5.16 15.02
N LEU A 44 -1.84 5.17 16.29
CA LEU A 44 -0.60 4.52 16.73
C LEU A 44 -0.62 3.03 16.46
N ASP A 45 -1.73 2.36 16.79
CA ASP A 45 -1.93 0.93 16.57
C ASP A 45 -1.96 0.54 15.08
N HIS A 46 -2.18 1.53 14.21
CA HIS A 46 -2.26 1.35 12.76
C HIS A 46 -1.02 1.86 12.05
N THR A 47 0.02 2.33 12.74
CA THR A 47 1.16 3.00 12.11
C THR A 47 1.79 2.17 10.99
N PHE A 48 1.97 0.87 11.23
CA PHE A 48 2.55 -0.07 10.27
C PHE A 48 1.53 -0.87 9.48
N ALA A 49 0.23 -0.70 9.73
CA ALA A 49 -0.79 -1.40 8.96
C ALA A 49 -0.74 -0.96 7.49
N PRO A 50 -0.91 -1.89 6.53
CA PRO A 50 -0.94 -1.55 5.12
C PRO A 50 -2.07 -0.56 4.83
N ASP A 51 -1.89 0.29 3.82
CA ASP A 51 -2.95 1.20 3.38
C ASP A 51 -4.16 0.47 2.79
N VAL A 52 -3.94 -0.72 2.21
CA VAL A 52 -4.99 -1.63 1.74
C VAL A 52 -4.71 -3.03 2.29
N ALA A 53 -5.63 -3.54 3.11
CA ALA A 53 -5.60 -4.89 3.67
C ALA A 53 -6.41 -5.87 2.80
N GLY A 54 -6.44 -7.15 3.17
CA GLY A 54 -7.24 -8.19 2.49
C GLY A 54 -6.57 -8.81 1.27
N LEU A 55 -5.28 -8.55 1.07
CA LEU A 55 -4.47 -9.11 -0.01
C LEU A 55 -3.58 -10.25 0.55
N PRO A 56 -3.78 -11.52 0.16
CA PRO A 56 -3.05 -12.65 0.73
C PRO A 56 -1.53 -12.51 0.58
N GLY A 57 -0.82 -12.43 1.71
CA GLY A 57 0.65 -12.34 1.74
C GLY A 57 1.23 -11.02 1.21
N VAL A 58 0.40 -10.01 0.93
CA VAL A 58 0.83 -8.74 0.34
C VAL A 58 0.62 -7.58 1.32
N HIS A 59 1.68 -6.80 1.52
CA HIS A 59 1.62 -5.48 2.13
C HIS A 59 1.57 -4.41 1.03
N LEU A 60 0.47 -3.65 0.97
CA LEU A 60 0.24 -2.65 -0.06
C LEU A 60 0.07 -1.25 0.53
N ASP A 61 1.01 -0.37 0.21
CA ASP A 61 0.93 1.06 0.50
C ASP A 61 0.42 1.87 -0.70
N VAL A 62 -0.14 3.05 -0.47
CA VAL A 62 -0.70 3.88 -1.55
C VAL A 62 -0.11 5.29 -1.52
N SER A 63 0.56 5.67 -2.61
CA SER A 63 1.12 7.00 -2.79
C SER A 63 0.20 7.85 -3.68
N SER A 64 -0.29 8.97 -3.13
CA SER A 64 -1.06 9.98 -3.87
C SER A 64 -0.22 11.22 -4.20
N ARG A 65 1.11 11.15 -4.05
CA ARG A 65 2.01 12.27 -4.36
C ARG A 65 2.10 12.51 -5.86
N LEU A 66 2.07 13.79 -6.24
CA LEU A 66 2.34 14.24 -7.61
C LEU A 66 3.82 14.04 -7.99
N THR A 67 4.75 14.22 -7.04
CA THR A 67 6.18 13.94 -7.25
C THR A 67 6.50 12.55 -6.74
N HIS A 68 6.89 11.67 -7.65
CA HIS A 68 7.14 10.27 -7.34
C HIS A 68 8.53 10.08 -6.71
N ARG A 69 8.57 9.41 -5.55
CA ARG A 69 9.81 9.04 -4.85
C ARG A 69 9.87 7.52 -4.71
N LEU A 70 9.96 6.84 -5.85
CA LEU A 70 9.77 5.39 -5.97
C LEU A 70 10.60 4.59 -4.95
N ALA A 71 11.89 4.94 -4.78
CA ALA A 71 12.76 4.26 -3.84
C ALA A 71 12.30 4.43 -2.38
N VAL A 72 11.95 5.65 -1.98
CA VAL A 72 11.52 5.96 -0.61
C VAL A 72 10.20 5.28 -0.28
N ASP A 73 9.25 5.33 -1.22
CA ASP A 73 7.93 4.73 -1.03
C ASP A 73 8.04 3.19 -0.98
N LEU A 74 8.86 2.60 -1.84
CA LEU A 74 9.11 1.15 -1.82
C LEU A 74 9.86 0.70 -0.56
N ASP A 75 10.86 1.43 -0.10
CA ASP A 75 11.61 1.12 1.12
C ASP A 75 10.71 1.23 2.37
N GLY A 76 9.77 2.19 2.36
CA GLY A 76 8.74 2.32 3.39
C GLY A 76 7.83 1.07 3.44
N ALA A 77 7.24 0.72 2.30
CA ALA A 77 6.37 -0.45 2.19
C ALA A 77 7.09 -1.76 2.56
N ARG A 78 8.36 -1.92 2.17
CA ARG A 78 9.19 -3.08 2.53
C ARG A 78 9.44 -3.17 4.03
N ARG A 79 9.76 -2.04 4.68
CA ARG A 79 9.99 -2.01 6.12
C ARG A 79 8.72 -2.38 6.89
N ALA A 80 7.59 -1.77 6.53
CA ALA A 80 6.31 -2.07 7.16
C ALA A 80 5.85 -3.51 6.86
N GLY A 81 6.01 -3.98 5.62
CA GLY A 81 5.74 -5.36 5.23
C GLY A 81 6.56 -6.38 6.04
N ALA A 82 7.86 -6.14 6.21
CA ALA A 82 8.72 -7.01 7.03
C ALA A 82 8.28 -7.06 8.50
N ILE A 83 7.84 -5.92 9.08
CA ILE A 83 7.31 -5.87 10.45
C ILE A 83 6.02 -6.71 10.57
N ASN A 84 5.16 -6.67 9.55
CA ASN A 84 3.90 -7.41 9.52
C ASN A 84 4.04 -8.87 9.04
N GLY A 85 5.25 -9.32 8.68
CA GLY A 85 5.47 -10.66 8.14
C GLY A 85 4.87 -10.88 6.73
N ALA A 86 4.77 -9.83 5.92
CA ALA A 86 4.29 -9.95 4.54
C ALA A 86 5.39 -10.48 3.61
N GLU A 87 5.02 -11.40 2.72
CA GLU A 87 5.95 -12.04 1.77
C GLU A 87 6.27 -11.16 0.56
N VAL A 88 5.31 -10.31 0.20
CA VAL A 88 5.42 -9.32 -0.86
C VAL A 88 5.05 -7.97 -0.28
N SER A 89 5.90 -6.98 -0.50
CA SER A 89 5.61 -5.57 -0.25
C SER A 89 5.66 -4.80 -1.55
N ALA A 90 4.66 -3.95 -1.75
CA ALA A 90 4.52 -3.11 -2.93
C ALA A 90 3.89 -1.78 -2.53
N PHE A 91 3.97 -0.80 -3.43
CA PHE A 91 3.15 0.41 -3.31
C PHE A 91 2.47 0.75 -4.62
N VAL A 92 1.32 1.42 -4.52
CA VAL A 92 0.60 1.95 -5.68
C VAL A 92 1.03 3.37 -5.96
N GLN A 93 1.39 3.63 -7.22
CA GLN A 93 1.51 4.96 -7.79
C GLN A 93 0.21 5.31 -8.52
N TYR A 94 -0.63 6.12 -7.86
CA TYR A 94 -1.85 6.62 -8.47
C TYR A 94 -1.56 7.68 -9.54
N ARG A 95 -2.26 7.61 -10.67
CA ARG A 95 -2.15 8.53 -11.81
C ARG A 95 -3.44 9.34 -11.92
N SER A 96 -3.47 10.51 -11.29
CA SER A 96 -4.69 11.31 -11.12
C SER A 96 -5.39 11.76 -12.41
N ASN A 97 -4.73 11.70 -13.55
CA ASN A 97 -5.26 12.03 -14.88
C ASN A 97 -5.66 10.79 -15.70
N LYS A 98 -5.72 9.62 -15.08
CA LYS A 98 -6.00 8.33 -15.71
C LYS A 98 -7.05 7.57 -14.91
N ASP A 99 -7.60 6.53 -15.52
CA ASP A 99 -8.48 5.61 -14.80
C ASP A 99 -7.70 4.91 -13.67
N ILE A 100 -8.40 4.51 -12.60
CA ILE A 100 -7.78 3.85 -11.45
C ILE A 100 -7.07 2.55 -11.84
N SER A 101 -7.62 1.82 -12.83
CA SER A 101 -7.03 0.60 -13.39
C SER A 101 -5.69 0.82 -14.09
N GLU A 102 -5.38 2.06 -14.49
CA GLU A 102 -4.11 2.42 -15.11
C GLU A 102 -3.02 2.82 -14.09
N SER A 103 -3.29 2.66 -12.78
CA SER A 103 -2.30 2.88 -11.73
C SER A 103 -1.17 1.86 -11.80
N PHE A 104 0.03 2.23 -11.35
CA PHE A 104 1.15 1.29 -11.30
C PHE A 104 1.27 0.68 -9.91
N VAL A 105 1.47 -0.63 -9.86
CA VAL A 105 1.93 -1.33 -8.66
C VAL A 105 3.44 -1.52 -8.80
N ILE A 106 4.19 -0.94 -7.88
CA ILE A 106 5.65 -0.95 -7.89
C ILE A 106 6.15 -1.88 -6.78
N LEU A 107 7.04 -2.80 -7.16
CA LEU A 107 7.65 -3.78 -6.28
C LEU A 107 9.09 -4.06 -6.73
N GLY A 108 9.89 -4.60 -5.82
CA GLY A 108 11.24 -5.08 -6.16
C GLY A 108 11.20 -6.34 -7.02
N LEU A 109 12.28 -6.58 -7.77
CA LEU A 109 12.40 -7.74 -8.66
C LEU A 109 12.31 -9.08 -7.91
N ASP A 110 12.81 -9.13 -6.69
CA ASP A 110 12.74 -10.28 -5.79
C ASP A 110 11.28 -10.60 -5.38
N HIS A 111 10.53 -9.58 -4.95
CA HIS A 111 9.12 -9.71 -4.62
C HIS A 111 8.27 -10.08 -5.84
N PHE A 112 8.58 -9.51 -7.01
CA PHE A 112 7.94 -9.89 -8.26
C PHE A 112 8.16 -11.37 -8.58
N THR A 113 9.39 -11.86 -8.38
CA THR A 113 9.71 -13.28 -8.58
C THR A 113 8.89 -14.19 -7.67
N ARG A 114 8.71 -13.82 -6.39
CA ARG A 114 7.86 -14.54 -5.43
C ARG A 114 6.38 -14.51 -5.82
N LEU A 115 5.90 -13.36 -6.29
CA LEU A 115 4.53 -13.19 -6.77
C LEU A 115 4.24 -14.16 -7.91
N VAL A 116 5.10 -14.17 -8.93
CA VAL A 116 4.96 -15.04 -10.12
C VAL A 116 5.05 -16.53 -9.77
N ARG A 117 5.86 -16.90 -8.77
CA ARG A 117 5.96 -18.28 -8.29
C ARG A 117 4.80 -18.73 -7.41
N GLY A 118 3.98 -17.80 -6.92
CA GLY A 118 2.90 -18.09 -5.96
C GLY A 118 3.39 -18.31 -4.54
N ASP A 119 4.64 -17.96 -4.20
CA ASP A 119 5.23 -18.21 -2.88
C ASP A 119 4.50 -17.45 -1.75
N HIS A 120 3.88 -16.31 -2.09
CA HIS A 120 3.08 -15.47 -1.19
C HIS A 120 1.74 -16.10 -0.74
N LEU A 121 1.30 -17.17 -1.40
CA LEU A 121 0.06 -17.89 -1.07
C LEU A 121 0.28 -19.05 -0.09
N ARG A 122 1.53 -19.35 0.27
CA ARG A 122 1.80 -20.44 1.22
C ARG A 122 1.22 -20.06 2.59
N PRO A 123 0.35 -20.89 3.18
CA PRO A 123 -0.04 -20.68 4.57
C PRO A 123 1.20 -20.84 5.46
N PRO A 124 1.28 -20.13 6.59
CA PRO A 124 2.36 -20.33 7.54
C PRO A 124 2.39 -21.80 8.01
N PRO A 125 3.59 -22.35 8.32
CA PRO A 125 3.72 -23.71 8.86
C PRO A 125 3.03 -23.87 10.22
#